data_AF-A0A3C0XFD1-F1
#
_entry.id   AF-A0A3C0XFD1-F1
#
_cell.length_a   1.000
_cell.length_b   1.000
_cell.length_c   1.000
_cell.angle_alpha   90.00
_cell.angle_beta   90.00
_cell.angle_gamma   90.00
#
_symmetry.space_group_name_H-M   'P 1'
#
loop_
_entity.id
_entity.type
_entity.pdbx_description
1 polymer ?
#
loop_
_entity_poly.entity_id
_entity_poly.type
_entity_poly.pdbx_seq_one_letter_code
_entity_poly.pdbx_strand_id
1 'polypeptide(L)'
;HQRASPEGAVRRQLEEQKLEVRDRFERVLEEWVQESELREAWLDYLKNRTAEPEGPPPVEPLSFKGVHGASGSIAEVRGRDDDAQVWVDGTLVERVIAKKDLAQEVSPAVFRVEGMDFVELFDASPEALAALDAYRRDGGEPPWQYASELLADGLIEVHFELTPRGRRALARR
;
A
#
# COMPACT_ATOMS: atom_id res chain seq x y z
N HIS A 1 -16.04 15.06 50.12
CA HIS A 1 -16.14 14.70 48.68
C HIS A 1 -15.55 15.83 47.84
N GLN A 2 -14.26 15.72 47.49
CA GLN A 2 -13.58 16.69 46.61
C GLN A 2 -13.95 16.40 45.15
N ARG A 3 -14.44 17.42 44.45
CA ARG A 3 -14.74 17.38 43.02
C ARG A 3 -13.40 17.38 42.26
N ALA A 4 -13.14 16.33 41.48
CA ALA A 4 -12.04 16.31 40.53
C ALA A 4 -12.27 17.41 39.47
N SER A 5 -11.29 18.29 39.27
CA SER A 5 -11.38 19.38 38.29
C SER A 5 -11.50 18.85 36.85
N PRO A 6 -12.27 19.52 35.97
CA PRO A 6 -12.47 19.15 34.56
C PRO A 6 -11.16 18.94 33.77
N GLU A 7 -10.13 19.71 34.10
CA GLU A 7 -8.78 19.61 33.50
C GLU A 7 -8.13 18.24 33.71
N GLY A 8 -8.41 17.58 34.84
CA GLY A 8 -7.88 16.25 35.14
C GLY A 8 -8.59 15.12 34.39
N ALA A 9 -9.80 15.36 33.88
CA ALA A 9 -10.52 14.42 33.01
C ALA A 9 -10.00 14.52 31.57
N VAL A 10 -9.84 15.75 31.05
CA VAL A 10 -9.28 15.99 29.71
C VAL A 10 -7.84 15.48 29.62
N ARG A 11 -7.00 15.73 30.63
CA ARG A 11 -5.62 15.21 30.65
C ARG A 11 -5.59 13.68 30.65
N ARG A 12 -6.44 13.03 31.45
CA ARG A 12 -6.53 11.55 31.47
C ARG A 12 -6.98 10.99 30.12
N GLN A 13 -7.99 11.60 29.51
CA GLN A 13 -8.48 11.20 28.19
C GLN A 13 -7.39 11.35 27.11
N LEU A 14 -6.60 12.42 27.13
CA LEU A 14 -5.48 12.60 26.22
C LEU A 14 -4.35 11.59 26.46
N GLU A 15 -4.08 11.24 27.72
CA GLU A 15 -3.08 10.21 28.03
C GLU A 15 -3.54 8.81 27.61
N GLU A 16 -4.82 8.48 27.78
CA GLU A 16 -5.42 7.23 27.29
C GLU A 16 -5.35 7.15 25.75
N GLN A 17 -5.71 8.21 25.04
CA GLN A 17 -5.60 8.27 23.58
C GLN A 17 -4.15 8.12 23.10
N LYS A 18 -3.20 8.75 23.79
CA LYS A 18 -1.78 8.63 23.47
C LYS A 18 -1.27 7.20 23.67
N LEU A 19 -1.71 6.52 24.74
CA LEU A 19 -1.39 5.12 25.00
C LEU A 19 -1.97 4.21 23.91
N GLU A 20 -3.22 4.42 23.53
CA GLU A 20 -3.89 3.64 22.48
C GLU A 20 -3.19 3.80 21.12
N VAL A 21 -2.84 5.03 20.74
CA VAL A 21 -2.07 5.29 19.50
C VAL A 21 -0.70 4.62 19.55
N ARG A 22 -0.03 4.66 20.71
CA ARG A 22 1.27 4.02 20.89
C ARG A 22 1.17 2.51 20.75
N ASP A 23 0.22 1.87 21.41
CA ASP A 23 0.06 0.42 21.37
C ASP A 23 -0.35 -0.06 19.96
N ARG A 24 -1.22 0.69 19.27
CA ARG A 24 -1.56 0.43 17.86
C ARG A 24 -0.33 0.54 16.97
N PHE A 25 0.51 1.54 17.20
CA PHE A 25 1.72 1.76 16.43
C PHE A 25 2.78 0.68 16.70
N GLU A 26 3.00 0.29 17.96
CA GLU A 26 3.92 -0.80 18.32
C GLU A 26 3.51 -2.12 17.66
N ARG A 27 2.21 -2.40 17.58
CA ARG A 27 1.67 -3.58 16.89
C ARG A 27 1.91 -3.52 15.37
N VAL A 28 1.69 -2.37 14.74
CA VAL A 28 1.97 -2.18 13.31
C VAL A 28 3.46 -2.32 13.02
N LEU A 29 4.32 -1.75 13.85
CA LEU A 29 5.77 -1.94 13.74
C LEU A 29 6.16 -3.42 13.83
N GLU A 30 5.55 -4.16 14.76
CA GLU A 30 5.82 -5.58 14.92
C GLU A 30 5.41 -6.42 13.71
N GLU A 31 4.27 -6.08 13.10
CA GLU A 31 3.76 -6.76 11.91
C GLU A 31 4.56 -6.43 10.65
N TRP A 32 5.04 -5.18 10.52
CA TRP A 32 5.66 -4.68 9.29
C TRP A 32 7.18 -4.76 9.28
N VAL A 33 7.83 -4.73 10.45
CA VAL A 33 9.29 -4.78 10.58
C VAL A 33 9.69 -6.12 11.20
N GLN A 34 10.09 -7.05 10.33
CA GLN A 34 10.52 -8.40 10.75
C GLN A 34 11.88 -8.40 11.45
N GLU A 35 12.73 -7.41 11.15
CA GLU A 35 14.05 -7.25 11.77
C GLU A 35 13.93 -6.60 13.14
N SER A 36 14.30 -7.33 14.20
CA SER A 36 14.21 -6.83 15.59
C SER A 36 15.06 -5.59 15.82
N GLU A 37 16.24 -5.52 15.20
CA GLU A 37 17.17 -4.38 15.33
C GLU A 37 16.58 -3.11 14.69
N LEU A 38 15.98 -3.25 13.50
CA LEU A 38 15.29 -2.14 12.83
C LEU A 38 14.07 -1.69 13.62
N ARG A 39 13.32 -2.63 14.21
CA ARG A 39 12.18 -2.33 15.09
C ARG A 39 12.61 -1.56 16.33
N GLU A 40 13.70 -1.96 16.98
CA GLU A 40 14.26 -1.26 18.14
C GLU A 40 14.71 0.16 17.77
N ALA A 41 15.37 0.34 16.63
CA ALA A 41 15.77 1.66 16.14
C ALA A 41 14.57 2.57 15.86
N TRP A 42 13.50 2.04 15.26
CA TRP A 42 12.24 2.78 15.07
C TRP A 42 11.58 3.16 16.40
N LEU A 43 11.56 2.25 17.37
CA LEU A 43 11.02 2.53 18.70
C LEU A 43 11.82 3.62 19.43
N ASP A 44 13.15 3.60 19.32
CA ASP A 44 14.04 4.59 19.91
C ASP A 44 13.86 5.96 19.26
N TYR A 45 13.82 6.04 17.92
CA TYR A 45 13.52 7.27 17.19
C TYR A 45 12.21 7.91 17.66
N LEU A 46 11.14 7.13 17.82
CA LEU A 46 9.84 7.66 18.18
C LEU A 46 9.73 8.07 19.65
N LYS A 47 10.39 7.33 20.55
CA LYS A 47 10.37 7.61 21.99
C LYS A 47 11.30 8.76 22.35
N ASN A 48 12.48 8.81 21.74
CA ASN A 48 13.58 9.68 22.15
C ASN A 48 13.96 10.74 21.10
N ARG A 49 13.34 10.72 19.91
CA ARG A 49 13.65 11.63 18.79
C ARG A 49 15.14 11.56 18.39
N THR A 50 15.69 10.35 18.41
CA THR A 50 17.06 10.06 17.93
C THR A 50 17.13 10.15 16.40
N ALA A 51 18.22 9.70 15.77
CA ALA A 51 18.28 9.71 14.31
C ALA A 51 17.22 8.76 13.73
N GLU A 52 16.52 9.20 12.68
CA GLU A 52 15.59 8.34 11.96
C GLU A 52 16.37 7.17 11.34
N PRO A 53 16.03 5.91 11.66
CA PRO A 53 16.70 4.76 11.06
C PRO A 53 16.48 4.74 9.55
N GLU A 54 17.43 4.17 8.80
CA GLU A 54 17.19 3.90 7.38
C GLU A 54 15.99 2.97 7.26
N GLY A 55 14.89 3.52 6.76
CA GLY A 55 13.69 2.75 6.51
C GLY A 55 13.96 1.69 5.44
N PRO A 56 13.10 0.65 5.35
CA PRO A 56 13.13 -0.22 4.18
C PRO A 56 13.05 0.63 2.90
N PRO A 57 13.70 0.20 1.80
CA PRO A 57 13.65 0.94 0.55
C PRO A 57 12.18 1.20 0.20
N PRO A 58 11.83 2.41 -0.28
CA PRO A 58 10.46 2.72 -0.64
C PRO A 58 9.97 1.69 -1.66
N VAL A 59 8.82 1.08 -1.37
CA VAL A 59 8.18 0.16 -2.31
C VAL A 59 7.86 0.95 -3.58
N GLU A 60 8.53 0.63 -4.68
CA GLU A 60 8.22 1.23 -5.96
C GLU A 60 6.78 0.86 -6.34
N PRO A 61 5.87 1.84 -6.48
CA PRO A 61 4.46 1.55 -6.69
C PRO A 61 4.25 0.71 -7.95
N LEU A 62 3.48 -0.37 -7.80
CA LEU A 62 3.12 -1.24 -8.90
C LEU A 62 1.95 -0.61 -9.66
N SER A 63 2.23 -0.04 -10.83
CA SER A 63 1.21 0.59 -11.69
C SER A 63 0.49 -0.44 -12.59
N PHE A 64 1.17 -1.54 -12.91
CA PHE A 64 0.64 -2.65 -13.70
C PHE A 64 1.42 -3.94 -13.44
N LYS A 65 0.72 -5.07 -13.44
CA LYS A 65 1.25 -6.42 -13.55
C LYS A 65 0.35 -7.19 -14.49
N GLY A 66 0.92 -7.88 -15.47
CA GLY A 66 0.15 -8.65 -16.43
C GLY A 66 0.89 -9.87 -16.93
N VAL A 67 0.14 -10.81 -17.50
CA VAL A 67 0.67 -12.06 -18.07
C VAL A 67 0.49 -12.10 -19.57
N HIS A 68 1.52 -12.56 -20.27
CA HIS A 68 1.42 -12.89 -21.69
C HIS A 68 0.85 -14.30 -21.86
N GLY A 69 -0.26 -14.42 -22.57
CA GLY A 69 -1.03 -15.67 -22.64
C GLY A 69 -0.28 -16.87 -23.25
N ALA A 70 0.67 -16.64 -24.16
CA ALA A 70 1.39 -17.72 -24.83
C ALA A 70 2.66 -18.17 -24.09
N SER A 71 3.42 -17.25 -23.49
CA SER A 71 4.68 -17.58 -22.81
C SER A 71 4.55 -17.71 -21.29
N GLY A 72 3.48 -17.16 -20.69
CA GLY A 72 3.36 -17.03 -19.25
C GLY A 72 4.27 -15.95 -18.65
N SER A 73 4.99 -15.19 -19.47
CA SER A 73 5.86 -14.09 -19.03
C SER A 73 5.06 -13.05 -18.26
N ILE A 74 5.69 -12.47 -17.23
CA ILE A 74 5.10 -11.42 -16.42
C ILE A 74 5.74 -10.08 -16.77
N ALA A 75 4.91 -9.11 -17.12
CA ALA A 75 5.30 -7.72 -17.23
C ALA A 75 4.87 -6.96 -15.98
N GLU A 76 5.78 -6.21 -15.39
CA GLU A 76 5.54 -5.29 -14.28
C GLU A 76 5.90 -3.86 -14.69
N VAL A 77 5.05 -2.90 -14.38
CA VAL A 77 5.35 -1.48 -14.51
C VAL A 77 5.42 -0.89 -13.11
N ARG A 78 6.63 -0.47 -12.71
CA ARG A 78 6.93 0.07 -11.38
C ARG A 78 7.32 1.54 -11.46
N GLY A 79 6.99 2.31 -10.43
CA GLY A 79 7.24 3.75 -10.37
C GLY A 79 5.99 4.60 -10.64
N ARG A 80 6.16 5.92 -10.60
CA ARG A 80 5.07 6.90 -10.75
C ARG A 80 5.28 7.81 -11.96
N ASP A 81 4.16 8.30 -12.48
CA ASP A 81 4.09 9.36 -13.49
C ASP A 81 4.98 9.10 -14.72
N ASP A 82 6.07 9.87 -14.85
CA ASP A 82 6.91 9.92 -16.05
C ASP A 82 8.21 9.10 -15.92
N ASP A 83 8.47 8.52 -14.74
CA ASP A 83 9.68 7.74 -14.43
C ASP A 83 9.40 6.24 -14.26
N ALA A 84 8.27 5.75 -14.80
CA ALA A 84 7.90 4.36 -14.65
C ALA A 84 8.80 3.44 -15.48
N GLN A 85 9.19 2.31 -14.89
CA GLN A 85 10.06 1.31 -15.48
C GLN A 85 9.26 0.06 -15.80
N VAL A 86 9.48 -0.49 -16.99
CA VAL A 86 8.86 -1.73 -17.46
C VAL A 86 9.84 -2.87 -17.32
N TRP A 87 9.44 -3.88 -16.55
CA TRP A 87 10.19 -5.08 -16.30
C TRP A 87 9.45 -6.27 -16.91
N VAL A 88 10.15 -7.15 -17.62
CA VAL A 88 9.62 -8.42 -18.11
C VAL A 88 10.45 -9.55 -17.52
N ASP A 89 9.82 -10.44 -16.76
CA ASP A 89 10.47 -11.55 -16.06
C ASP A 89 11.71 -11.10 -15.24
N GLY A 90 11.61 -9.93 -14.60
CA GLY A 90 12.68 -9.34 -13.79
C GLY A 90 13.78 -8.61 -14.58
N THR A 91 13.66 -8.50 -15.90
CA THR A 91 14.60 -7.74 -16.75
C THR A 91 14.00 -6.39 -17.12
N LEU A 92 14.74 -5.30 -16.87
CA LEU A 92 14.34 -3.97 -17.29
C LEU A 92 14.37 -3.87 -18.82
N VAL A 93 13.22 -3.61 -19.43
CA VAL A 93 13.07 -3.51 -20.89
C VAL A 93 13.09 -2.05 -21.32
N GLU A 94 12.29 -1.19 -20.68
CA GLU A 94 12.16 0.21 -21.07
C GLU A 94 11.64 1.12 -19.94
N ARG A 95 11.55 2.43 -20.23
CA ARG A 95 10.91 3.43 -19.37
C ARG A 95 9.70 4.02 -20.10
N VAL A 96 8.59 4.18 -19.39
CA VAL A 96 7.29 4.60 -19.93
C VAL A 96 6.63 5.67 -19.08
N ILE A 97 5.65 6.36 -19.65
CA ILE A 97 4.82 7.34 -18.94
C ILE A 97 3.55 6.63 -18.46
N ALA A 98 3.61 6.05 -17.27
CA ALA A 98 2.53 5.25 -16.69
C ALA A 98 1.20 6.02 -16.63
N LYS A 99 1.25 7.32 -16.34
CA LYS A 99 0.04 8.15 -16.25
C LYS A 99 -0.74 8.23 -17.57
N LYS A 100 -0.09 8.09 -18.72
CA LYS A 100 -0.77 8.14 -20.02
C LYS A 100 -1.21 6.75 -20.46
N ASP A 101 -0.31 5.77 -20.33
CA ASP A 101 -0.50 4.44 -20.91
C ASP A 101 -1.28 3.50 -19.98
N LEU A 102 -1.36 3.82 -18.68
CA LEU A 102 -2.07 3.05 -17.65
C LEU A 102 -3.13 3.87 -16.90
N ALA A 103 -3.51 5.05 -17.42
CA ALA A 103 -4.63 5.84 -16.87
C ALA A 103 -5.99 5.18 -17.10
N GLN A 104 -6.09 4.17 -17.96
CA GLN A 104 -7.34 3.48 -18.22
C GLN A 104 -7.89 2.84 -16.94
N GLU A 105 -9.18 3.00 -16.72
CA GLU A 105 -9.92 2.44 -15.57
C GLU A 105 -10.72 1.18 -15.95
N VAL A 106 -10.65 0.77 -17.22
CA VAL A 106 -11.31 -0.44 -17.73
C VAL A 106 -10.49 -1.66 -17.38
N SER A 107 -11.17 -2.71 -16.92
CA SER A 107 -10.59 -3.98 -16.49
C SER A 107 -11.05 -5.13 -17.41
N PRO A 108 -10.16 -6.07 -17.78
CA PRO A 108 -8.72 -6.04 -17.54
C PRO A 108 -8.01 -5.03 -18.45
N ALA A 109 -6.99 -4.35 -17.94
CA ALA A 109 -6.08 -3.61 -18.80
C ALA A 109 -5.27 -4.58 -19.67
N VAL A 110 -4.99 -4.17 -20.91
CA VAL A 110 -3.97 -4.80 -21.76
C VAL A 110 -2.84 -3.80 -21.95
N PHE A 111 -1.62 -4.22 -21.66
CA PHE A 111 -0.41 -3.42 -21.85
C PHE A 111 0.50 -4.12 -22.85
N ARG A 112 1.00 -3.37 -23.84
CA ARG A 112 1.84 -3.91 -24.91
C ARG A 112 3.30 -3.57 -24.66
N VAL A 113 4.14 -4.60 -24.53
CA VAL A 113 5.59 -4.47 -24.38
C VAL A 113 6.27 -5.19 -25.54
N GLU A 114 7.09 -4.49 -26.32
CA GLU A 114 7.80 -5.04 -27.49
C GLU A 114 6.91 -5.84 -28.47
N GLY A 115 5.65 -5.43 -28.61
CA GLY A 115 4.69 -6.11 -29.50
C GLY A 115 3.97 -7.33 -28.89
N MET A 116 4.24 -7.67 -27.63
CA MET A 116 3.50 -8.70 -26.87
C MET A 116 2.42 -8.05 -26.00
N ASP A 117 1.23 -8.66 -25.98
CA ASP A 117 0.09 -8.18 -25.19
C ASP A 117 0.03 -8.91 -23.83
N PHE A 118 0.15 -8.14 -22.75
CA PHE A 118 0.03 -8.62 -21.38
C PHE A 118 -1.34 -8.26 -20.82
N VAL A 119 -2.09 -9.24 -20.34
CA VAL A 119 -3.41 -9.05 -19.71
C VAL A 119 -3.21 -8.86 -18.21
N GLU A 120 -3.82 -7.82 -17.65
CA GLU A 120 -3.64 -7.46 -16.24
C GLU A 120 -4.05 -8.57 -15.28
N LEU A 121 -3.20 -8.79 -14.28
CA LEU A 121 -3.42 -9.67 -13.14
C LEU A 121 -3.39 -8.85 -11.85
N PHE A 122 -4.06 -9.37 -10.83
CA PHE A 122 -4.04 -8.84 -9.46
C PHE A 122 -3.66 -9.99 -8.54
N ASP A 123 -2.69 -9.76 -7.67
CA ASP A 123 -2.24 -10.75 -6.68
C ASP A 123 -3.08 -10.66 -5.41
N ALA A 124 -3.78 -9.55 -5.17
CA ALA A 124 -4.67 -9.38 -4.04
C ALA A 124 -5.76 -10.46 -4.01
N SER A 125 -5.93 -11.07 -2.84
CA SER A 125 -6.93 -12.04 -2.47
C SER A 125 -8.36 -11.50 -2.68
N PRO A 126 -9.33 -12.39 -2.98
CA PRO A 126 -10.74 -12.01 -3.08
C PRO A 126 -11.26 -11.30 -1.82
N GLU A 127 -10.79 -11.71 -0.65
CA GLU A 127 -11.14 -11.14 0.66
C GLU A 127 -10.62 -9.71 0.82
N ALA A 128 -9.35 -9.45 0.47
CA ALA A 128 -8.78 -8.11 0.50
C ALA A 128 -9.50 -7.16 -0.47
N LEU A 129 -9.79 -7.63 -1.69
CA LEU A 129 -10.56 -6.87 -2.68
C LEU A 129 -11.98 -6.59 -2.19
N ALA A 130 -12.65 -7.56 -1.54
CA ALA A 130 -13.99 -7.37 -1.00
C ALA A 130 -14.00 -6.36 0.16
N ALA A 131 -13.00 -6.41 1.04
CA ALA A 131 -12.85 -5.49 2.14
C ALA A 131 -12.54 -4.05 1.66
N LEU A 132 -11.68 -3.92 0.64
CA LEU A 132 -11.39 -2.63 0.01
C LEU A 132 -12.64 -2.03 -0.64
N ASP A 133 -13.41 -2.85 -1.37
CA ASP A 133 -14.66 -2.41 -2.02
C ASP A 133 -15.73 -2.00 -0.99
N ALA A 134 -15.89 -2.76 0.10
CA ALA A 134 -16.79 -2.40 1.20
C ALA A 134 -16.38 -1.07 1.85
N TYR A 135 -15.10 -0.89 2.17
CA TYR A 135 -14.57 0.37 2.70
C TYR A 135 -14.84 1.55 1.75
N ARG A 136 -14.74 1.34 0.44
CA ARG A 136 -14.98 2.39 -0.56
C ARG A 136 -16.45 2.76 -0.70
N ARG A 137 -17.35 1.79 -0.59
CA ARG A 137 -18.80 1.99 -0.72
C ARG A 137 -19.43 2.56 0.54
N ASP A 138 -19.07 2.00 1.69
CA ASP A 138 -19.78 2.24 2.96
C ASP A 138 -19.00 3.20 3.89
N GLY A 139 -17.73 3.47 3.59
CA GLY A 139 -16.82 4.17 4.48
C GLY A 139 -16.44 3.34 5.71
N GLY A 140 -16.02 4.00 6.78
CA GLY A 140 -15.68 3.34 8.05
C GLY A 140 -14.17 3.17 8.26
N GLU A 141 -13.79 2.10 8.96
CA GLU A 141 -12.38 1.83 9.23
C GLU A 141 -11.70 1.21 8.00
N PRO A 142 -10.50 1.68 7.60
CA PRO A 142 -9.75 1.05 6.52
C PRO A 142 -9.45 -0.43 6.82
N PRO A 143 -9.36 -1.30 5.80
CA PRO A 143 -9.07 -2.71 5.99
C PRO A 143 -7.58 -2.95 6.28
N TRP A 144 -7.12 -2.50 7.45
CA TRP A 144 -5.73 -2.51 7.87
C TRP A 144 -5.09 -3.91 7.82
N GLN A 145 -5.87 -4.95 8.12
CA GLN A 145 -5.41 -6.34 8.05
C GLN A 145 -4.99 -6.79 6.64
N TYR A 146 -5.42 -6.08 5.59
CA TYR A 146 -5.04 -6.33 4.20
C TYR A 146 -4.12 -5.24 3.62
N ALA A 147 -3.69 -4.27 4.44
CA ALA A 147 -2.93 -3.11 3.96
C ALA A 147 -1.65 -3.50 3.21
N SER A 148 -0.87 -4.44 3.76
CA SER A 148 0.38 -4.91 3.15
C SER A 148 0.15 -5.51 1.77
N GLU A 149 -0.86 -6.37 1.66
CA GLU A 149 -1.23 -7.03 0.40
C GLU A 149 -1.73 -6.02 -0.65
N LEU A 150 -2.62 -5.11 -0.25
CA LEU A 150 -3.17 -4.08 -1.15
C LEU A 150 -2.10 -3.07 -1.60
N LEU A 151 -1.15 -2.72 -0.73
CA LEU A 151 -0.01 -1.87 -1.05
C LEU A 151 1.00 -2.58 -1.96
N ALA A 152 1.32 -3.84 -1.68
CA ALA A 152 2.25 -4.64 -2.48
C ALA A 152 1.74 -4.86 -3.92
N ASP A 153 0.43 -5.06 -4.08
CA ASP A 153 -0.23 -5.15 -5.40
C ASP A 153 -0.52 -3.77 -6.02
N GLY A 154 -0.11 -2.68 -5.37
CA GLY A 154 -0.22 -1.31 -5.88
C GLY A 154 -1.66 -0.83 -6.06
N LEU A 155 -2.61 -1.35 -5.28
CA LEU A 155 -4.04 -1.01 -5.40
C LEU A 155 -4.39 0.25 -4.61
N ILE A 156 -3.63 0.52 -3.55
CA ILE A 156 -3.83 1.68 -2.68
C ILE A 156 -2.52 2.43 -2.45
N GLU A 157 -2.65 3.70 -2.05
CA GLU A 157 -1.60 4.51 -1.46
C GLU A 157 -1.57 4.33 0.07
N VAL A 158 -0.56 4.93 0.74
CA VAL A 158 -0.34 4.79 2.19
C VAL A 158 -1.51 5.27 3.06
N HIS A 159 -2.38 6.15 2.54
CA HIS A 159 -3.61 6.58 3.23
C HIS A 159 -4.87 5.95 2.62
N PHE A 160 -4.68 4.76 2.03
CA PHE A 160 -5.70 3.96 1.37
C PHE A 160 -6.27 4.54 0.08
N GLU A 161 -5.87 5.71 -0.42
CA GLU A 161 -6.38 6.25 -1.69
C GLU A 161 -6.23 5.23 -2.81
N LEU A 162 -7.27 5.06 -3.63
CA LEU A 162 -7.20 4.14 -4.76
C LEU A 162 -6.23 4.64 -5.82
N THR A 163 -5.33 3.76 -6.23
CA THR A 163 -4.53 3.97 -7.44
C THR A 163 -5.37 3.70 -8.69
N PRO A 164 -4.92 4.09 -9.89
CA PRO A 164 -5.57 3.66 -11.14
C PRO A 164 -5.70 2.13 -11.26
N ARG A 165 -4.68 1.39 -10.80
CA ARG A 165 -4.69 -0.08 -10.74
C ARG A 165 -5.73 -0.61 -9.76
N GLY A 166 -5.85 0.00 -8.58
CA GLY A 166 -6.90 -0.31 -7.62
C GLY A 166 -8.30 -0.10 -8.18
N ARG A 167 -8.53 0.98 -8.93
CA ARG A 167 -9.81 1.21 -9.62
C ARG A 167 -10.14 0.11 -10.62
N ARG A 168 -9.16 -0.33 -11.43
CA ARG A 168 -9.34 -1.46 -12.35
C ARG A 168 -9.60 -2.79 -11.63
N ALA A 169 -8.94 -3.01 -10.49
CA ALA A 169 -9.17 -4.20 -9.68
C ALA A 169 -10.63 -4.29 -9.20
N LEU A 170 -11.19 -3.16 -8.76
CA LEU A 170 -12.58 -3.09 -8.30
C LEU A 170 -13.60 -3.08 -9.44
N ALA A 171 -13.25 -2.54 -10.61
CA ALA A 171 -14.12 -2.54 -11.80
C ALA A 171 -14.31 -3.92 -12.46
N ARG A 172 -13.57 -4.94 -12.03
CA ARG A 172 -13.64 -6.32 -12.57
C ARG A 172 -14.87 -7.10 -12.09
N ARG A 173 -15.66 -6.57 -11.16
CA ARG A 173 -16.81 -7.24 -10.55
C ARG A 173 -18.13 -6.97 -11.28
#